data_AF-M1DWK4-F1
#
_entry.id   AF-M1DWK4-F1
#
_cell.length_a   1.000
_cell.length_b   1.000
_cell.length_c   1.000
_cell.angle_alpha   90.00
_cell.angle_beta   90.00
_cell.angle_gamma   90.00
#
_symmetry.space_group_name_H-M   'P 1'
#
loop_
_entity.id
_entity.type
_entity.pdbx_description
1 polymer ?
#
loop_
_entity_poly.entity_id
_entity_poly.type
_entity_poly.pdbx_seq_one_letter_code
_entity_poly.pdbx_strand_id
1 'polypeptide(L)'
;MGYILIDGKWSKKGPVKVKVKQPWASKITTDSATDLLKEVAEINGMQNTQEKMDKILQLPKDTGTNVGKLRISMDSIHQQEGIKTNKLINRVDSLNHGASSSQTELAVTIQTSYSNLSWNIERSNNSFAGRIINTLKYFFSKCF
;
A
#
# COMPACT_ATOMS: atom_id res chain seq x y z
N MET A 1 6.31 23.73 -3.70
CA MET A 1 7.17 24.41 -2.71
C MET A 1 6.38 25.58 -2.14
N GLY A 2 5.88 25.46 -0.91
CA GLY A 2 5.04 26.51 -0.30
C GLY A 2 5.88 27.55 0.42
N TYR A 3 5.45 28.81 0.41
CA TYR A 3 5.93 29.81 1.35
C TYR A 3 5.02 29.78 2.58
N ILE A 4 5.57 30.07 3.75
CA ILE A 4 4.81 30.27 4.97
C ILE A 4 5.04 31.70 5.44
N LEU A 5 3.97 32.36 5.87
CA LEU A 5 4.05 33.70 6.43
C LEU A 5 4.40 33.58 7.91
N ILE A 6 5.56 34.08 8.31
CA ILE A 6 6.04 34.14 9.70
C ILE A 6 6.38 35.60 9.98
N ASP A 7 5.76 36.19 11.02
CA ASP A 7 5.99 37.57 11.44
C ASP A 7 5.89 38.61 10.31
N GLY A 8 4.87 38.45 9.45
CA GLY A 8 4.63 39.33 8.31
C GLY A 8 5.65 39.21 7.17
N LYS A 9 6.60 38.27 7.25
CA LYS A 9 7.58 37.98 6.21
C LYS A 9 7.34 36.60 5.60
N TRP A 10 7.34 36.54 4.27
CA TRP A 10 7.28 35.29 3.54
C TRP A 10 8.61 34.54 3.72
N SER A 11 8.55 33.42 4.44
CA SER A 11 9.70 32.55 4.69
C SER A 11 9.62 31.30 3.83
N LYS A 12 10.74 30.94 3.19
CA LYS A 12 10.85 29.74 2.34
C LYS A 12 10.72 28.51 3.24
N LYS A 13 9.70 27.68 3.00
CA LYS A 13 9.50 26.43 3.75
C LYS A 13 10.67 25.51 3.43
N GLY A 14 11.49 25.22 4.45
CA GLY A 14 12.68 24.37 4.30
C GLY A 14 12.33 22.97 3.81
N PRO A 15 13.30 22.24 3.21
CA PRO A 15 13.07 20.85 2.81
C PRO A 15 12.78 20.03 4.06
N VAL A 16 11.53 19.57 4.18
CA VAL A 16 11.14 18.65 5.24
C VAL A 16 11.90 17.36 5.00
N LYS A 17 12.96 17.13 5.80
CA LYS A 17 13.68 15.86 5.83
C LYS A 17 12.80 14.83 6.54
N VAL A 18 11.86 14.23 5.82
CA VAL A 18 11.12 13.08 6.33
C VAL A 18 12.08 11.88 6.29
N LYS A 19 12.74 11.59 7.42
CA LYS A 19 13.42 10.31 7.62
C LYS A 19 12.34 9.25 7.86
N VAL A 20 11.83 8.63 6.79
CA VAL A 20 11.04 7.41 6.91
C VAL A 20 12.02 6.25 7.03
N LYS A 21 12.04 5.57 8.19
CA LYS A 21 12.64 4.23 8.31
C LYS A 21 11.91 3.35 7.30
N GLN A 22 12.60 2.89 6.26
CA GLN A 22 12.07 1.91 5.30
C GLN A 22 11.54 0.70 6.07
N PRO A 23 10.22 0.45 6.09
CA PRO A 23 9.72 -0.88 6.39
C PRO A 23 10.09 -1.74 5.19
N TRP A 24 10.61 -2.94 5.43
CA TRP A 24 10.89 -3.94 4.39
C TRP A 24 9.69 -4.04 3.44
N ALA A 25 9.82 -3.52 2.23
CA ALA A 25 8.73 -3.54 1.26
C ALA A 25 8.64 -4.96 0.68
N SER A 26 7.70 -5.76 1.21
CA SER A 26 7.25 -6.96 0.52
C SER A 26 6.57 -6.53 -0.77
N LYS A 27 7.29 -6.66 -1.89
CA LYS A 27 6.73 -6.47 -3.23
C LYS A 27 5.47 -7.30 -3.35
N ILE A 28 4.34 -6.63 -3.55
CA ILE A 28 3.10 -7.28 -3.94
C ILE A 28 3.27 -7.70 -5.40
N THR A 29 3.47 -8.99 -5.62
CA THR A 29 3.51 -9.59 -6.95
C THR A 29 2.09 -9.77 -7.46
N THR A 30 1.86 -9.51 -8.75
CA THR A 30 0.58 -9.72 -9.46
C THR A 30 0.00 -11.12 -9.25
N ASP A 31 0.88 -12.12 -9.08
CA ASP A 31 0.53 -13.51 -8.76
C ASP A 31 -0.24 -13.65 -7.43
N SER A 32 0.01 -12.77 -6.46
CA SER A 32 -0.65 -12.80 -5.14
C SER A 32 -2.13 -12.41 -5.21
N ALA A 33 -2.52 -11.57 -6.18
CA ALA A 33 -3.90 -11.15 -6.34
C ALA A 33 -4.74 -12.22 -7.06
N THR A 34 -4.16 -12.89 -8.05
CA THR A 34 -4.79 -14.03 -8.73
C THR A 34 -4.94 -15.24 -7.81
N ASP A 35 -3.96 -15.50 -6.94
CA ASP A 35 -4.05 -16.56 -5.93
C ASP A 35 -5.15 -16.29 -4.89
N LEU A 36 -5.32 -15.03 -4.49
CA LEU A 36 -6.42 -14.63 -3.59
C LEU A 36 -7.79 -14.79 -4.26
N LEU A 37 -7.94 -14.39 -5.53
CA LEU A 37 -9.19 -14.59 -6.27
C LEU A 37 -9.54 -16.08 -6.42
N LYS A 38 -8.52 -16.93 -6.60
CA LYS A 38 -8.69 -18.38 -6.63
C LYS A 38 -9.09 -18.95 -5.26
N GLU A 39 -8.44 -18.54 -4.17
CA GLU A 39 -8.82 -18.95 -2.81
C GLU A 39 -10.24 -18.45 -2.45
N VAL A 40 -10.63 -17.24 -2.87
CA VAL A 40 -12.00 -16.72 -2.69
C VAL A 40 -13.02 -17.50 -3.53
N ALA A 41 -12.66 -17.91 -4.76
CA ALA A 41 -13.51 -18.76 -5.58
C ALA A 41 -13.67 -20.18 -4.98
N GLU A 42 -12.62 -20.73 -4.37
CA GLU A 42 -12.68 -22.01 -3.64
C GLU A 42 -13.55 -21.92 -2.38
N ILE A 43 -13.58 -20.76 -1.72
CA ILE A 43 -14.49 -20.47 -0.60
C ILE A 43 -15.92 -20.24 -1.11
N ASN A 44 -16.14 -19.54 -2.22
CA ASN A 44 -17.49 -19.41 -2.81
C ASN A 44 -18.02 -20.74 -3.38
N GLY A 45 -17.13 -21.67 -3.75
CA GLY A 45 -17.48 -23.07 -4.05
C GLY A 45 -18.02 -23.86 -2.84
N MET A 46 -18.07 -23.26 -1.64
CA MET A 46 -18.68 -23.82 -0.41
C MET A 46 -20.20 -23.97 -0.47
N GLN A 47 -20.85 -23.77 -1.62
CA GLN A 47 -22.18 -24.32 -1.88
C GLN A 47 -22.24 -25.84 -1.57
N ASN A 48 -21.09 -26.52 -1.67
CA ASN A 48 -20.89 -27.93 -1.36
C ASN A 48 -20.84 -28.26 0.15
N THR A 49 -20.48 -27.33 1.05
CA THR A 49 -20.58 -27.57 2.51
C THR A 49 -21.99 -27.36 3.02
N GLN A 50 -22.73 -26.41 2.44
CA GLN A 50 -24.16 -26.26 2.72
C GLN A 50 -24.96 -27.47 2.22
N GLU A 51 -24.64 -28.01 1.05
CA GLU A 51 -25.17 -29.29 0.55
C GLU A 51 -24.84 -30.48 1.47
N LYS A 52 -23.66 -30.49 2.09
CA LYS A 52 -23.26 -31.52 3.06
C LYS A 52 -24.01 -31.36 4.39
N MET A 53 -24.23 -30.13 4.86
CA MET A 53 -25.07 -29.87 6.03
C MET A 53 -26.53 -30.28 5.77
N ASP A 54 -27.07 -30.00 4.58
CA ASP A 54 -28.43 -30.43 4.19
C ASP A 54 -28.54 -31.96 4.13
N LYS A 55 -27.54 -32.65 3.56
CA LYS A 55 -27.50 -34.13 3.56
C LYS A 55 -27.39 -34.72 4.96
N ILE A 56 -26.67 -34.04 5.86
CA ILE A 56 -26.55 -34.42 7.27
C ILE A 56 -27.88 -34.21 8.02
N LEU A 57 -28.62 -33.14 7.69
CA LEU A 57 -29.95 -32.85 8.24
C LEU A 57 -31.03 -33.83 7.75
N GLN A 58 -30.84 -34.44 6.58
CA GLN A 58 -31.74 -35.46 6.01
C GLN A 58 -31.50 -36.89 6.54
N LEU A 59 -30.52 -37.12 7.41
CA LEU A 59 -30.22 -38.45 7.94
C LEU A 59 -31.35 -38.97 8.87
N PRO A 60 -31.75 -40.25 8.80
CA PRO A 60 -32.80 -40.81 9.65
C PRO A 60 -32.46 -40.72 11.15
N LYS A 61 -33.49 -40.46 11.94
CA LYS A 61 -33.49 -40.19 13.39
C LYS A 61 -33.09 -41.38 14.27
N ASP A 62 -32.27 -42.32 13.80
CA ASP A 62 -31.81 -43.48 14.60
C ASP A 62 -30.64 -43.06 15.51
N THR A 63 -30.93 -43.03 16.81
CA THR A 63 -30.60 -41.90 17.70
C THR A 63 -29.28 -41.98 18.49
N GLY A 64 -28.46 -43.03 18.38
CA GLY A 64 -27.28 -43.19 19.26
C GLY A 64 -25.94 -42.91 18.58
N THR A 65 -25.58 -43.76 17.62
CA THR A 65 -24.24 -43.81 17.02
C THR A 65 -24.04 -42.76 15.93
N ASN A 66 -25.13 -42.28 15.31
CA ASN A 66 -25.06 -41.29 14.24
C ASN A 66 -24.77 -39.88 14.77
N VAL A 67 -25.30 -39.50 15.94
CA VAL A 67 -25.13 -38.14 16.50
C VAL A 67 -23.65 -37.83 16.81
N GLY A 68 -22.90 -38.82 17.31
CA GLY A 68 -21.46 -38.65 17.57
C GLY A 68 -20.64 -38.43 16.30
N LYS A 69 -20.92 -39.19 15.23
CA LYS A 69 -20.29 -38.99 13.91
C LYS A 69 -20.64 -37.63 13.31
N LEU A 70 -21.89 -37.22 13.47
CA LEU A 70 -22.41 -35.94 13.00
C LEU A 70 -21.72 -34.76 13.68
N ARG A 71 -21.52 -34.85 15.01
CA ARG A 71 -20.75 -33.86 15.79
C ARG A 71 -19.29 -33.79 15.35
N ILE A 72 -18.64 -34.93 15.13
CA ILE A 72 -17.25 -34.97 14.63
C ILE A 72 -17.14 -34.37 13.23
N SER A 73 -18.09 -34.65 12.34
CA SER A 73 -18.13 -34.04 11.00
C SER A 73 -18.38 -32.54 11.06
N MET A 74 -19.27 -32.07 11.96
CA MET A 74 -19.54 -30.65 12.17
C MET A 74 -18.30 -29.92 12.70
N ASP A 75 -17.64 -30.46 13.72
CA ASP A 75 -16.43 -29.88 14.32
C ASP A 75 -15.26 -29.86 13.31
N SER A 76 -15.14 -30.91 12.49
CA SER A 76 -14.14 -31.00 11.41
C SER A 76 -14.37 -29.93 10.32
N ILE A 77 -15.63 -29.72 9.90
CA ILE A 77 -16.00 -28.66 8.94
C ILE A 77 -15.71 -27.29 9.54
N HIS A 78 -16.12 -27.04 10.80
CA HIS A 78 -15.87 -25.78 11.48
C HIS A 78 -14.38 -25.45 11.61
N GLN A 79 -13.54 -26.44 11.96
CA GLN A 79 -12.10 -26.24 12.02
C GLN A 79 -11.50 -25.98 10.64
N GLN A 80 -11.91 -26.73 9.63
CA GLN A 80 -11.38 -26.58 8.28
C GLN A 80 -11.75 -25.23 7.66
N GLU A 81 -12.98 -24.78 7.87
CA GLU A 81 -13.45 -23.46 7.45
C GLU A 81 -12.74 -22.35 8.22
N GLY A 82 -12.63 -22.48 9.55
CA GLY A 82 -11.92 -21.50 10.38
C GLY A 82 -10.44 -21.32 9.97
N ILE A 83 -9.75 -22.41 9.63
CA ILE A 83 -8.35 -22.37 9.18
C ILE A 83 -8.23 -21.66 7.82
N LYS A 84 -9.13 -21.96 6.87
CA LYS A 84 -9.12 -21.33 5.54
C LYS A 84 -9.41 -19.83 5.64
N THR A 85 -10.39 -19.44 6.45
CA THR A 85 -10.76 -18.04 6.64
C THR A 85 -9.64 -17.26 7.34
N ASN A 86 -9.01 -17.82 8.37
CA ASN A 86 -7.86 -17.17 9.02
C ASN A 86 -6.67 -16.98 8.06
N LYS A 87 -6.39 -17.98 7.21
CA LYS A 87 -5.33 -17.87 6.21
C LYS A 87 -5.62 -16.75 5.19
N LEU A 88 -6.88 -16.63 4.75
CA LEU A 88 -7.32 -15.59 3.84
C LEU A 88 -7.18 -14.20 4.47
N ILE A 89 -7.67 -14.03 5.70
CA ILE A 89 -7.56 -12.76 6.46
C ILE A 89 -6.10 -12.31 6.55
N ASN A 90 -5.19 -13.21 6.95
CA ASN A 90 -3.77 -12.89 7.05
C ASN A 90 -3.14 -12.49 5.70
N ARG A 91 -3.57 -13.09 4.59
CA ARG A 91 -3.09 -12.71 3.25
C ARG A 91 -3.64 -11.36 2.80
N VAL A 92 -4.91 -11.07 3.08
CA VAL A 92 -5.53 -9.76 2.81
C VAL A 92 -4.85 -8.66 3.62
N ASP A 93 -4.59 -8.91 4.91
CA ASP A 93 -3.89 -7.95 5.78
C ASP A 93 -2.46 -7.68 5.28
N SER A 94 -1.72 -8.72 4.89
CA SER A 94 -0.38 -8.59 4.30
C SER A 94 -0.40 -7.77 3.00
N LEU A 95 -1.38 -8.02 2.14
CA LEU A 95 -1.57 -7.25 0.91
C LEU A 95 -1.88 -5.78 1.20
N ASN A 96 -2.75 -5.50 2.16
CA ASN A 96 -3.12 -4.13 2.53
C ASN A 96 -1.92 -3.35 3.09
N HIS A 97 -1.10 -4.01 3.93
CA HIS A 97 0.14 -3.42 4.43
C HIS A 97 1.14 -3.13 3.32
N GLY A 98 1.35 -4.08 2.39
CA GLY A 98 2.21 -3.87 1.23
C GLY A 98 1.73 -2.71 0.35
N ALA A 99 0.41 -2.60 0.11
CA ALA A 99 -0.16 -1.57 -0.75
C ALA A 99 0.02 -0.18 -0.11
N SER A 100 -0.22 -0.07 1.19
CA SER A 100 0.00 1.14 1.97
C SER A 100 1.48 1.57 1.97
N SER A 101 2.39 0.59 2.07
CA SER A 101 3.83 0.83 1.96
C SER A 101 4.23 1.37 0.59
N SER A 102 3.77 0.72 -0.49
CA SER A 102 4.06 1.15 -1.87
C SER A 102 3.49 2.52 -2.21
N GLN A 103 2.29 2.86 -1.73
CA GLN A 103 1.72 4.20 -1.90
C GLN A 103 2.57 5.27 -1.20
N THR A 104 3.04 4.97 0.01
CA THR A 104 3.91 5.88 0.77
C THR A 104 5.25 6.08 0.06
N GLU A 105 5.86 5.01 -0.45
CA GLU A 105 7.12 5.06 -1.20
C GLU A 105 6.98 5.87 -2.50
N LEU A 106 5.89 5.67 -3.23
CA LEU A 106 5.58 6.44 -4.43
C LEU A 106 5.41 7.92 -4.12
N ALA A 107 4.65 8.26 -3.06
CA ALA A 107 4.45 9.65 -2.64
C ALA A 107 5.79 10.32 -2.28
N VAL A 108 6.66 9.64 -1.54
CA VAL A 108 8.01 10.13 -1.21
C VAL A 108 8.87 10.32 -2.46
N THR A 109 8.82 9.37 -3.39
CA THR A 109 9.58 9.44 -4.65
C THR A 109 9.12 10.62 -5.51
N ILE A 110 7.82 10.82 -5.66
CA ILE A 110 7.23 11.96 -6.39
C ILE A 110 7.65 13.27 -5.72
N GLN A 111 7.46 13.40 -4.41
CA GLN A 111 7.83 14.61 -3.67
C GLN A 111 9.32 14.94 -3.79
N THR A 112 10.18 13.93 -3.72
CA THR A 112 11.64 14.08 -3.84
C THR A 112 12.01 14.53 -5.26
N SER A 113 11.39 13.93 -6.28
CA SER A 113 11.62 14.26 -7.69
C SER A 113 11.25 15.72 -7.99
N TYR A 114 10.06 16.17 -7.54
CA TYR A 114 9.65 17.56 -7.68
C TYR A 114 10.56 18.53 -6.92
N SER A 115 11.03 18.15 -5.72
CA SER A 115 11.95 18.98 -4.94
C SER A 115 13.30 19.14 -5.64
N ASN A 116 13.84 18.06 -6.20
CA ASN A 116 15.08 18.07 -6.97
C ASN A 116 14.95 18.89 -8.26
N LEU A 117 13.85 18.72 -8.99
CA LEU A 117 13.58 19.51 -10.19
C LEU A 117 13.51 21.00 -9.87
N SER A 118 12.74 21.38 -8.83
CA SER A 118 12.63 22.77 -8.38
C SER A 118 13.99 23.36 -8.01
N TRP A 119 14.81 22.60 -7.28
CA TRP A 119 16.15 23.03 -6.88
C TRP A 119 17.08 23.25 -8.10
N ASN A 120 17.03 22.33 -9.06
CA ASN A 120 17.85 22.41 -10.27
C ASN A 120 17.45 23.62 -11.14
N ILE A 121 16.16 23.90 -11.27
CA ILE A 121 15.65 25.09 -11.97
C ILE A 121 16.13 26.37 -11.26
N GLU A 122 15.98 26.45 -9.94
CA GLU A 122 16.42 27.61 -9.16
C GLU A 122 17.93 27.85 -9.32
N ARG A 123 18.74 26.80 -9.21
CA ARG A 123 20.18 26.87 -9.40
C ARG A 123 20.55 27.32 -10.81
N SER A 124 19.89 26.79 -11.83
CA SER A 124 20.10 27.16 -13.23
C SER A 124 19.78 28.64 -13.46
N ASN A 125 18.62 29.10 -12.96
CA ASN A 125 18.20 30.48 -13.10
C ASN A 125 19.16 31.45 -12.39
N ASN A 126 19.58 31.13 -11.16
CA ASN A 126 20.55 31.94 -10.42
C ASN A 126 21.90 32.03 -11.15
N SER A 127 22.36 30.93 -11.75
CA SER A 127 23.57 30.90 -12.57
C SER A 127 23.43 31.80 -13.81
N PHE A 128 22.31 31.68 -14.52
CA PHE A 128 22.01 32.49 -15.70
C PHE A 128 21.94 33.99 -15.37
N ALA A 129 21.17 34.37 -14.34
CA ALA A 129 21.07 35.74 -13.89
C ALA A 129 22.44 36.30 -13.47
N GLY A 130 23.24 35.52 -12.74
CA GLY A 130 24.60 35.91 -12.37
C GLY A 130 25.49 36.18 -13.58
N ARG A 131 25.41 35.36 -14.63
CA ARG A 131 26.13 35.58 -15.89
C ARG A 131 25.70 36.89 -16.57
N ILE A 132 24.39 37.15 -16.68
CA ILE A 132 23.89 38.40 -17.27
C ILE A 132 24.42 39.61 -16.49
N ILE A 133 24.31 39.58 -15.16
CA ILE A 133 24.75 40.69 -14.30
C ILE A 133 26.26 40.94 -14.49
N ASN A 134 27.08 39.88 -14.54
CA ASN A 134 28.52 40.03 -14.73
C ASN A 134 28.86 40.60 -16.12
N THR A 135 28.17 40.15 -17.16
CA THR A 135 28.33 40.68 -18.51
C THR A 135 27.96 42.17 -18.57
N LEU A 136 26.82 42.56 -17.99
CA LEU A 136 26.40 43.96 -17.93
C LEU A 136 27.43 44.82 -17.18
N LYS A 137 27.90 44.36 -16.01
CA LYS A 137 28.95 45.04 -15.24
C LYS A 137 30.22 45.26 -16.07
N TYR A 138 30.64 44.25 -16.82
CA TYR A 138 31.80 44.37 -17.71
C TYR A 138 31.60 45.45 -18.78
N PHE A 139 30.44 45.46 -19.45
CA PHE A 139 30.13 46.48 -20.45
C PHE A 139 30.08 47.89 -19.84
N PHE A 140 29.41 48.06 -18.70
CA PHE A 140 29.35 49.36 -18.03
C PHE A 140 30.73 49.85 -17.58
N SER A 141 31.60 48.96 -17.07
CA SER A 141 32.97 49.31 -16.67
C SER A 141 33.91 49.64 -17.84
N LYS A 142 33.54 49.27 -19.07
CA LYS A 142 34.33 49.52 -20.28
C LYS A 142 33.85 50.74 -21.06
N CYS A 143 32.57 51.09 -20.94
CA CYS A 143 31.93 52.15 -21.72
C CYS A 143 31.74 53.47 -20.95
N PHE A 144 31.80 53.45 -19.62
CA PHE A 144 31.75 54.62 -18.75
C PHE A 144 33.01 54.66 -17.88
#